data_AF-A0A0J9E401-F1
#
_entry.id   AF-A0A0J9E401-F1
#
_cell.length_a   1.000
_cell.length_b   1.000
_cell.length_c   1.000
_cell.angle_alpha   90.00
_cell.angle_beta   90.00
_cell.angle_gamma   90.00
#
_symmetry.space_group_name_H-M   'P 1'
#
loop_
_entity.id
_entity.type
_entity.pdbx_description
1 polymer ?
#
loop_
_entity_poly.entity_id
_entity_poly.type
_entity_poly.pdbx_seq_one_letter_code
_entity_poly.pdbx_strand_id
1 'polypeptide(L)'
;MTLIKPFEEGADQDESLAVAEQLFEEAGVILGRLLSKARQDDDEAIGRARTALKELAEGWKMAVTERNRVADERKKTAGIEGSYAVDYAAARSEIGRRLARLRAAGSG
;
A
#
# COMPACT_ATOMS: atom_id res chain seq x y z
N MET A 1 15.67 -22.94 -5.09
CA MET A 1 14.55 -22.00 -5.26
C MET A 1 15.09 -20.66 -4.83
N THR A 2 15.16 -19.70 -5.75
CA THR A 2 15.74 -18.38 -5.47
C THR A 2 14.62 -17.48 -5.02
N LEU A 3 14.73 -16.94 -3.81
CA LEU A 3 13.85 -15.91 -3.29
C LEU A 3 14.41 -14.57 -3.70
N ILE A 4 13.60 -13.75 -4.33
CA ILE A 4 13.97 -12.38 -4.74
C ILE A 4 13.35 -11.38 -3.78
N LYS A 5 14.13 -10.35 -3.44
CA LYS A 5 13.65 -9.19 -2.68
C LYS A 5 13.00 -8.23 -3.69
N PRO A 6 11.69 -7.97 -3.59
CA PRO A 6 10.93 -7.39 -4.70
C PRO A 6 11.07 -5.86 -4.87
N PHE A 7 11.79 -5.14 -4.00
CA PHE A 7 11.84 -3.67 -4.05
C PHE A 7 13.27 -3.15 -3.89
N GLU A 8 13.95 -2.87 -5.00
CA GLU A 8 15.05 -1.88 -5.04
C GLU A 8 14.83 -0.75 -6.07
N GLU A 9 13.72 -0.73 -6.83
CA GLU A 9 13.41 0.30 -7.85
C GLU A 9 12.28 1.28 -7.46
N GLY A 10 12.04 1.46 -6.16
CA GLY A 10 10.91 2.25 -5.63
C GLY A 10 11.17 3.74 -5.37
N ALA A 11 12.41 4.24 -5.50
CA ALA A 11 12.83 5.53 -4.94
C ALA A 11 11.91 6.71 -5.29
N ASP A 12 11.48 6.83 -6.55
CA ASP A 12 10.67 7.96 -7.06
C ASP A 12 9.18 7.85 -6.65
N GLN A 13 8.67 6.63 -6.48
CA GLN A 13 7.28 6.37 -6.05
C GLN A 13 7.12 6.34 -4.53
N ASP A 14 8.14 5.86 -3.82
CA ASP A 14 8.23 5.95 -2.36
C ASP A 14 8.36 7.41 -1.92
N GLU A 15 9.05 8.24 -2.72
CA GLU A 15 9.14 9.68 -2.49
C GLU A 15 7.79 10.38 -2.74
N SER A 16 7.08 10.07 -3.83
CA SER A 16 5.71 10.59 -4.03
C SER A 16 4.72 10.13 -2.96
N LEU A 17 4.88 8.92 -2.42
CA LEU A 17 4.07 8.40 -1.34
C LEU A 17 4.41 9.08 0.00
N ALA A 18 5.69 9.29 0.29
CA ALA A 18 6.16 10.00 1.47
C ALA A 18 5.70 11.46 1.49
N VAL A 19 5.74 12.13 0.34
CA VAL A 19 5.20 13.50 0.18
C VAL A 19 3.69 13.52 0.44
N ALA A 20 2.96 12.52 -0.04
CA ALA A 20 1.54 12.40 0.26
C ALA A 20 1.30 12.18 1.76
N GLU A 21 2.03 11.28 2.42
CA GLU A 21 1.95 11.04 3.86
C GLU A 21 2.24 12.29 4.69
N GLN A 22 3.22 13.10 4.28
CA GLN A 22 3.56 14.35 4.96
C GLN A 22 2.46 15.40 4.82
N LEU A 23 1.91 15.59 3.61
CA LEU A 23 0.76 16.46 3.37
C LEU A 23 -0.47 16.01 4.17
N PHE A 24 -0.63 14.69 4.36
CA PHE A 24 -1.70 14.12 5.14
C PHE A 24 -1.56 14.37 6.65
N GLU A 25 -0.35 14.27 7.21
CA GLU A 25 -0.11 14.65 8.61
C GLU A 25 -0.35 16.14 8.85
N GLU A 26 0.12 17.00 7.95
CA GLU A 26 -0.12 18.45 8.05
C GLU A 26 -1.61 18.80 8.00
N ALA A 27 -2.38 18.15 7.11
CA ALA A 27 -3.83 18.31 7.06
C ALA A 27 -4.47 17.92 8.40
N GLY A 28 -4.05 16.81 9.00
CA GLY A 28 -4.52 16.36 10.31
C GLY A 28 -4.25 17.38 11.43
N VAL A 29 -3.06 17.98 11.46
CA VAL A 29 -2.69 19.02 12.44
C VAL A 29 -3.53 20.28 12.27
N ILE A 30 -3.73 20.74 11.03
CA ILE A 30 -4.54 21.92 10.72
C ILE A 30 -5.99 21.71 11.15
N LEU A 31 -6.53 20.51 10.88
CA LEU A 31 -7.89 20.13 11.26
C LEU A 31 -8.07 20.07 12.78
N GLY A 32 -7.09 19.51 13.50
CA GLY A 32 -7.11 19.50 14.97
C GLY A 32 -7.19 20.91 15.56
N ARG A 33 -6.44 21.87 14.99
CA ARG A 33 -6.48 23.28 15.42
C ARG A 33 -7.81 23.96 15.08
N LEU A 34 -8.37 23.69 13.90
CA LEU A 34 -9.69 24.22 13.52
C LEU A 34 -10.79 23.72 14.45
N LEU A 35 -10.74 22.44 14.83
CA LEU A 35 -11.69 21.86 15.77
C LEU A 35 -11.58 22.49 17.17
N SER A 36 -10.37 22.76 17.64
CA SER A 36 -10.13 23.44 18.91
C SER A 36 -10.63 24.89 18.89
N LYS A 37 -10.47 25.62 17.78
CA LYS A 37 -10.98 26.98 17.62
C LYS A 37 -12.51 27.02 17.50
N ALA A 38 -13.10 26.09 16.76
CA ALA A 38 -14.55 26.00 16.64
C ALA A 38 -15.19 25.82 18.02
N ARG A 39 -14.63 25.00 18.91
CA ARG A 39 -15.15 24.82 20.28
C ARG A 39 -15.21 26.11 21.13
N GLN A 40 -14.60 27.22 20.71
CA GLN A 40 -14.53 28.46 21.47
C GLN A 40 -15.54 29.54 21.03
N ASP A 41 -16.13 29.48 19.83
CA ASP A 41 -17.05 30.51 19.31
C ASP A 41 -18.27 29.92 18.58
N ASP A 42 -19.46 30.32 19.03
CA ASP A 42 -20.81 30.30 18.42
C ASP A 42 -21.42 28.95 17.91
N ASP A 43 -22.55 28.55 18.50
CA ASP A 43 -23.16 27.20 18.41
C ASP A 43 -23.57 26.76 16.98
N GLU A 44 -23.98 27.70 16.12
CA GLU A 44 -24.46 27.37 14.77
C GLU A 44 -23.31 27.22 13.75
N ALA A 45 -22.23 28.01 13.91
CA ALA A 45 -21.00 27.85 13.15
C ALA A 45 -20.25 26.57 13.57
N ILE A 46 -20.32 26.22 14.86
CA ILE A 46 -19.83 24.96 15.41
C ILE A 46 -20.53 23.75 14.80
N GLY A 47 -21.85 23.81 14.65
CA GLY A 47 -22.64 22.73 14.06
C GLY A 47 -22.21 22.42 12.63
N ARG A 48 -22.11 23.45 11.78
CA ARG A 48 -21.66 23.31 10.39
C ARG A 48 -20.20 22.85 10.30
N ALA A 49 -19.32 23.38 11.13
CA ALA A 49 -17.93 22.95 11.19
C ALA A 49 -17.80 21.47 11.60
N ARG A 50 -18.58 21.00 12.57
CA ARG A 50 -18.60 19.59 12.99
C ARG A 50 -19.08 18.66 11.88
N THR A 51 -20.12 19.03 11.14
CA THR A 51 -20.64 18.21 10.04
C THR A 51 -19.61 18.09 8.93
N ALA A 52 -19.05 19.21 8.47
CA ALA A 52 -18.00 19.21 7.46
C ALA A 52 -16.76 18.39 7.90
N LEU A 53 -16.40 18.47 9.19
CA LEU A 53 -15.28 17.70 9.74
C LEU A 53 -15.57 16.20 9.77
N LYS A 54 -16.83 15.82 10.02
CA LYS A 54 -17.25 14.42 10.06
C LYS A 54 -17.26 13.80 8.66
N GLU A 55 -17.80 14.53 7.68
CA GLU A 55 -17.76 14.12 6.27
C GLU A 55 -16.31 13.99 5.77
N LEU A 56 -15.45 14.93 6.14
CA LEU A 56 -14.03 14.86 5.82
C LEU A 56 -13.33 13.66 6.49
N ALA A 57 -13.65 13.38 7.77
CA ALA A 57 -13.10 12.23 8.49
C ALA A 57 -13.57 10.89 7.90
N GLU A 58 -14.80 10.83 7.40
CA GLU A 58 -15.33 9.66 6.69
C GLU A 58 -14.65 9.48 5.33
N GLY A 59 -14.50 10.55 4.55
CA GLY A 59 -13.73 10.54 3.31
C GLY A 59 -12.26 10.13 3.53
N TRP A 60 -11.66 10.63 4.61
CA TRP A 60 -10.31 10.25 5.06
C TRP A 60 -10.22 8.74 5.35
N LYS A 61 -11.16 8.21 6.15
CA LYS A 61 -11.18 6.78 6.49
C LYS A 61 -11.34 5.90 5.25
N MET A 62 -12.14 6.34 4.28
CA MET A 62 -12.31 5.65 3.00
C MET A 62 -11.02 5.64 2.19
N ALA A 63 -10.34 6.78 2.07
CA ALA A 63 -9.06 6.88 1.36
C ALA A 63 -7.97 5.98 1.98
N VAL A 64 -7.86 5.94 3.31
CA VAL A 64 -6.91 5.06 4.01
C VAL A 64 -7.26 3.58 3.80
N THR A 65 -8.55 3.24 3.80
CA THR A 65 -9.00 1.87 3.55
C THR A 65 -8.63 1.42 2.13
N GLU A 66 -8.86 2.27 1.14
CA GLU A 66 -8.52 1.98 -0.25
C GLU A 66 -7.00 1.89 -0.45
N ARG A 67 -6.22 2.76 0.20
CA ARG A 67 -4.75 2.67 0.21
C ARG A 67 -4.27 1.29 0.65
N ASN A 68 -4.79 0.79 1.77
CA ASN A 68 -4.39 -0.50 2.31
C ASN A 68 -4.80 -1.64 1.39
N ARG A 69 -5.99 -1.56 0.78
CA ARG A 69 -6.46 -2.51 -0.22
C ARG A 69 -5.54 -2.56 -1.44
N VAL A 70 -5.16 -1.42 -2.01
CA VAL A 70 -4.23 -1.34 -3.16
C VAL A 70 -2.86 -1.91 -2.81
N ALA A 71 -2.34 -1.60 -1.62
CA ALA A 71 -1.06 -2.15 -1.15
C ALA A 71 -1.12 -3.68 -1.04
N ASP A 72 -2.21 -4.24 -0.52
CA ASP A 72 -2.39 -5.69 -0.39
C ASP A 72 -2.60 -6.38 -1.74
N GLU A 73 -3.35 -5.77 -2.66
CA GLU A 73 -3.51 -6.28 -4.03
C GLU A 73 -2.17 -6.30 -4.78
N ARG A 74 -1.36 -5.26 -4.66
CA ARG A 74 -0.01 -5.22 -5.25
C ARG A 74 0.89 -6.34 -4.73
N LYS A 75 0.87 -6.60 -3.41
CA LYS A 75 1.61 -7.72 -2.82
C LYS A 75 1.18 -9.06 -3.42
N LYS A 76 -0.13 -9.27 -3.56
CA LYS A 76 -0.69 -10.49 -4.16
C LYS A 76 -0.30 -10.64 -5.63
N THR A 77 -0.42 -9.59 -6.44
CA THR A 77 -0.06 -9.62 -7.87
C THR A 77 1.43 -9.87 -8.08
N ALA A 78 2.28 -9.34 -7.22
CA ALA A 78 3.73 -9.57 -7.27
C ALA A 78 4.16 -10.95 -6.73
N GLY A 79 3.22 -11.80 -6.31
CA GLY A 79 3.53 -13.11 -5.73
C GLY A 79 4.33 -13.02 -4.42
N ILE A 80 4.14 -11.92 -3.68
CA ILE A 80 4.81 -11.68 -2.41
C ILE A 80 4.01 -12.38 -1.30
N GLU A 81 4.56 -13.46 -0.76
CA GLU A 81 4.11 -14.07 0.50
C GLU A 81 5.10 -13.67 1.61
N GLY A 82 4.68 -12.79 2.52
CA GLY A 82 5.56 -12.26 3.55
C GLY A 82 6.50 -11.17 3.02
N SER A 83 7.83 -11.35 3.17
CA SER A 83 8.87 -10.37 2.77
C SER A 83 9.66 -10.77 1.51
N TYR A 84 9.22 -11.81 0.81
CA TYR A 84 9.93 -12.38 -0.33
C TYR A 84 8.97 -12.69 -1.47
N ALA A 85 9.47 -12.57 -2.71
CA ALA A 85 8.78 -13.05 -3.90
C ALA A 85 9.47 -14.30 -4.45
N VAL A 86 8.67 -15.20 -5.03
CA VAL A 86 9.17 -16.40 -5.71
C VAL A 86 9.60 -16.02 -7.14
N ASP A 87 10.84 -16.30 -7.50
CA ASP A 87 11.28 -16.20 -8.89
C ASP A 87 10.73 -17.38 -9.71
N TYR A 88 9.55 -17.17 -10.29
CA TYR A 88 8.88 -18.16 -11.12
C TYR A 88 9.65 -18.49 -12.40
N ALA A 89 10.46 -17.56 -12.93
CA ALA A 89 11.25 -17.79 -14.14
C ALA A 89 12.42 -18.75 -13.86
N ALA A 90 13.14 -18.53 -12.75
CA ALA A 90 14.20 -19.45 -12.29
C ALA A 90 13.61 -20.82 -11.91
N ALA A 91 12.47 -20.84 -11.21
CA ALA A 91 11.78 -22.09 -10.86
C ALA A 91 11.36 -22.89 -12.10
N ARG A 92 10.77 -22.23 -13.10
CA ARG A 92 10.37 -22.88 -14.36
C ARG A 92 11.56 -23.45 -15.12
N SER A 93 12.67 -22.70 -15.17
CA SER A 93 13.91 -23.16 -15.81
C SER A 93 14.48 -24.40 -15.11
N GLU A 94 14.45 -24.43 -13.79
CA GLU A 94 14.92 -25.57 -13.00
C GLU A 94 14.03 -26.81 -13.19
N ILE A 95 12.70 -26.64 -13.18
CA ILE A 95 11.77 -27.73 -13.48
C ILE A 95 11.99 -28.27 -14.90
N GLY A 96 12.16 -27.39 -15.89
CA GLY A 96 12.44 -27.76 -17.28
C GLY A 96 13.69 -28.63 -17.40
N ARG A 97 14.79 -28.25 -16.73
CA ARG A 97 16.03 -29.05 -16.68
C ARG A 97 15.79 -30.43 -16.08
N ARG A 98 15.06 -30.52 -14.96
CA ARG A 98 14.76 -31.81 -14.30
C ARG A 98 13.91 -32.71 -15.20
N LEU A 99 12.89 -32.17 -15.85
CA LEU A 99 12.07 -32.92 -16.80
C LEU A 99 12.86 -33.40 -18.01
N ALA A 100 13.79 -32.58 -18.53
CA ALA A 100 14.68 -32.99 -19.61
C ALA A 100 15.58 -34.17 -19.20
N ARG A 101 16.14 -34.14 -17.99
CA ARG A 101 16.92 -35.26 -17.45
C ARG A 101 16.08 -36.54 -17.30
N LEU A 102 14.85 -36.42 -16.79
CA LEU A 102 13.95 -37.57 -16.66
C LEU A 102 13.59 -38.18 -18.02
N ARG A 103 13.34 -37.35 -19.04
CA ARG A 103 13.10 -37.85 -20.41
C ARG A 103 14.33 -38.55 -20.97
N ALA A 104 15.52 -37.96 -20.81
CA ALA A 104 16.75 -38.59 -21.25
C ALA A 104 16.99 -39.95 -20.57
N ALA A 105 16.68 -40.07 -19.28
CA ALA A 105 16.81 -41.32 -18.54
C ALA A 105 15.78 -42.41 -18.94
N GLY A 106 14.61 -42.02 -19.44
CA GLY A 106 13.57 -42.97 -19.90
C GLY A 106 13.66 -43.34 -21.39
N SER A 107 14.61 -42.78 -22.13
CA SER A 107 14.79 -43.01 -23.58
C SER A 107 15.92 -44.01 -23.91
N GLY A 108 16.36 -44.81 -22.92
CA GLY A 108 17.43 -45.81 -23.05
C GLY A 108 16.91 -47.23 -22.88
#